data_AF-A0A5R8WK46-F1
#
_entry.id   AF-A0A5R8WK46-F1
#
_cell.length_a   1.000
_cell.length_b   1.000
_cell.length_c   1.000
_cell.angle_alpha   90.00
_cell.angle_beta   90.00
_cell.angle_gamma   90.00
#
_symmetry.space_group_name_H-M   'P 1'
#
loop_
_entity.id
_entity.type
_entity.pdbx_description
1 polymer ?
#
loop_
_entity_poly.entity_id
_entity_poly.type
_entity_poly.pdbx_seq_one_letter_code
_entity_poly.pdbx_strand_id
1 'polypeptide(L)'
;MASSFIGLGDDVGFWARDGFVEAIQLCLVAEIEVRRLDTEPWLLTYKRRLALQALPLIYGGTSLELDEHLTTAARRELICQLNEQIIRRIRQEPDYLTGPTLHRFRHRAMQLLWETGELVFESKEDFQRAVNDGGWQHSAIQEVKRNYLHGFVLLNRLLKGRLHARVDSPIDYWPC
;
A
#
# COMPACT_ATOMS: atom_id res chain seq x y z
N MET A 1 -18.11 3.57 -2.89
CA MET A 1 -16.71 3.19 -2.64
C MET A 1 -16.05 4.40 -2.02
N ALA A 2 -15.46 4.25 -0.84
CA ALA A 2 -14.67 5.33 -0.27
C ALA A 2 -13.41 5.54 -1.11
N SER A 3 -13.04 6.81 -1.24
CA SER A 3 -11.89 7.28 -2.00
C SER A 3 -11.02 8.14 -1.12
N SER A 4 -9.72 7.95 -1.24
CA SER A 4 -8.70 8.62 -0.45
C SER A 4 -7.79 9.41 -1.39
N PHE A 5 -7.44 10.62 -0.99
CA PHE A 5 -6.51 11.45 -1.75
C PHE A 5 -5.07 11.04 -1.42
N ILE A 6 -4.31 10.63 -2.44
CA ILE A 6 -2.88 10.35 -2.31
C ILE A 6 -2.13 11.61 -2.68
N GLY A 7 -1.63 12.32 -1.67
CA GLY A 7 -0.92 13.60 -1.80
C GLY A 7 0.55 13.53 -1.43
N LEU A 8 1.35 14.45 -1.98
CA LEU A 8 2.69 14.75 -1.52
C LEU A 8 2.94 16.26 -1.63
N GLY A 9 2.93 16.96 -0.50
CA GLY A 9 3.01 18.41 -0.36
C GLY A 9 1.65 19.12 -0.46
N ASP A 10 1.67 20.44 -0.63
CA ASP A 10 0.47 21.29 -0.66
C ASP A 10 -0.42 20.99 -1.90
N ASP A 11 -1.33 20.04 -1.73
CA ASP A 11 -2.43 19.68 -2.62
C ASP A 11 -2.07 18.98 -3.94
N VAL A 12 -0.83 18.55 -4.16
CA VAL A 12 -0.45 17.79 -5.37
C VAL A 12 -0.67 16.29 -5.15
N GLY A 13 -1.50 15.67 -5.99
CA GLY A 13 -1.88 14.28 -5.79
C GLY A 13 -2.91 13.73 -6.77
N PHE A 14 -3.51 12.60 -6.43
CA PHE A 14 -4.59 11.98 -7.18
C PHE A 14 -5.54 11.22 -6.25
N TRP A 15 -6.81 11.12 -6.63
CA TRP A 15 -7.77 10.30 -5.86
C TRP A 15 -7.60 8.83 -6.20
N ALA A 16 -7.69 8.01 -5.16
CA ALA A 16 -7.67 6.57 -5.27
C ALA A 16 -8.84 5.94 -4.52
N ARG A 17 -9.31 4.75 -4.95
CA ARG A 17 -10.23 3.96 -4.12
C ARG A 17 -9.43 3.28 -3.03
N ASP A 18 -10.03 3.08 -1.88
CA ASP A 18 -9.34 2.49 -0.72
C ASP A 18 -8.66 1.15 -1.03
N GLY A 19 -9.28 0.30 -1.86
CA GLY A 19 -8.65 -0.97 -2.28
C GLY A 19 -7.32 -0.81 -3.02
N PHE A 20 -7.12 0.30 -3.74
CA PHE A 20 -5.82 0.61 -4.34
C PHE A 20 -4.83 1.12 -3.30
N VAL A 21 -5.26 1.95 -2.36
CA VAL A 21 -4.39 2.43 -1.28
C VAL A 21 -3.90 1.26 -0.44
N GLU A 22 -4.80 0.33 -0.11
CA GLU A 22 -4.48 -0.90 0.59
C GLU A 22 -3.47 -1.74 -0.20
N ALA A 23 -3.69 -1.93 -1.50
CA ALA A 23 -2.75 -2.68 -2.34
C ALA A 23 -1.36 -2.03 -2.37
N ILE A 24 -1.27 -0.69 -2.42
CA ILE A 24 0.02 0.00 -2.30
C ILE A 24 0.70 -0.32 -0.98
N GLN A 25 -0.01 -0.16 0.13
CA GLN A 25 0.55 -0.37 1.47
C GLN A 25 1.06 -1.81 1.64
N LEU A 26 0.25 -2.79 1.23
CA LEU A 26 0.62 -4.21 1.27
C LEU A 26 1.83 -4.53 0.38
N CYS A 27 1.86 -4.01 -0.85
CA CYS A 27 3.00 -4.21 -1.75
C CYS A 27 4.28 -3.54 -1.22
N LEU A 28 4.18 -2.33 -0.65
CA LEU A 28 5.33 -1.64 -0.04
C LEU A 28 5.87 -2.41 1.17
N VAL A 29 5.01 -2.87 2.07
CA VAL A 29 5.42 -3.73 3.21
C VAL A 29 6.19 -4.94 2.69
N ALA A 30 5.65 -5.64 1.71
CA ALA A 30 6.28 -6.84 1.14
C ALA A 30 7.66 -6.53 0.52
N GLU A 31 7.79 -5.45 -0.26
CA GLU A 31 9.08 -5.09 -0.88
C GLU A 31 10.13 -4.62 0.13
N ILE A 32 9.72 -3.93 1.20
CA ILE A 32 10.63 -3.55 2.31
C ILE A 32 11.20 -4.82 2.97
N GLU A 33 10.36 -5.80 3.28
CA GLU A 33 10.79 -7.05 3.93
C GLU A 33 11.65 -7.93 3.02
N VAL A 34 11.26 -8.08 1.74
CA VAL A 34 12.04 -8.86 0.76
C VAL A 34 13.47 -8.33 0.62
N ARG A 35 13.65 -7.01 0.70
CA ARG A 35 14.96 -6.36 0.59
C ARG A 35 15.67 -6.17 1.93
N ARG A 36 15.06 -6.56 3.05
CA ARG A 36 15.60 -6.40 4.42
C ARG A 36 16.07 -4.97 4.72
N LEU A 37 15.30 -3.98 4.24
CA LEU A 37 15.63 -2.56 4.38
C LEU A 37 15.21 -1.99 5.74
N ASP A 38 14.43 -2.74 6.50
CA ASP A 38 13.89 -2.40 7.81
C ASP A 38 14.94 -2.41 8.95
N THR A 39 16.22 -2.43 8.59
CA THR A 39 17.34 -2.15 9.50
C THR A 39 17.42 -0.67 9.86
N GLU A 40 16.88 0.22 9.02
CA GLU A 40 16.78 1.65 9.32
C GLU A 40 15.53 1.95 10.18
N PRO A 41 15.68 2.63 11.35
CA PRO A 41 14.56 2.85 12.28
C PRO A 41 13.33 3.54 11.68
N TRP A 42 13.54 4.49 10.76
CA TRP A 42 12.44 5.19 10.11
C TRP A 42 11.66 4.28 9.16
N LEU A 43 12.33 3.34 8.48
CA LEU A 43 11.69 2.43 7.54
C LEU A 43 10.95 1.32 8.29
N LEU A 44 11.48 0.86 9.42
CA LEU A 44 10.75 -0.04 10.33
C LEU A 44 9.46 0.63 10.83
N THR A 45 9.54 1.90 11.25
CA THR A 45 8.38 2.68 11.69
C THR A 45 7.37 2.86 10.55
N TYR A 46 7.85 3.24 9.37
CA TYR A 46 7.00 3.40 8.18
C TYR A 46 6.33 2.09 7.77
N LYS A 47 7.06 0.96 7.79
CA LYS A 47 6.52 -0.38 7.51
C LYS A 47 5.37 -0.75 8.46
N ARG A 48 5.51 -0.46 9.76
CA ARG A 48 4.45 -0.69 10.76
C ARG A 48 3.22 0.18 10.49
N ARG A 49 3.41 1.46 10.16
CA ARG A 49 2.32 2.39 9.80
C ARG A 49 1.57 1.92 8.55
N LEU A 50 2.29 1.54 7.50
CA LEU A 50 1.69 0.96 6.29
C LEU A 50 0.86 -0.29 6.63
N ALA A 51 1.38 -1.18 7.48
CA ALA A 51 0.66 -2.38 7.91
C ALA A 51 -0.61 -2.05 8.72
N LEU A 52 -0.56 -1.06 9.61
CA LEU A 52 -1.73 -0.59 10.37
C LEU A 52 -2.81 -0.03 9.44
N GLN A 53 -2.43 0.84 8.50
CA GLN A 53 -3.38 1.49 7.59
C GLN A 53 -3.97 0.55 6.53
N ALA A 54 -3.22 -0.48 6.14
CA ALA A 54 -3.70 -1.50 5.22
C ALA A 54 -4.85 -2.34 5.81
N LEU A 55 -5.06 -2.30 7.13
CA LEU A 55 -6.10 -3.06 7.79
C LEU A 55 -7.23 -2.12 8.22
N PRO A 56 -8.40 -2.14 7.53
CA PRO A 56 -9.52 -1.26 7.86
C PRO A 56 -10.15 -1.52 9.25
N LEU A 57 -9.66 -2.51 9.98
CA LEU A 57 -10.13 -2.90 11.32
C LEU A 57 -9.77 -1.89 12.43
N ILE A 58 -8.83 -0.96 12.20
CA ILE A 58 -8.25 -0.13 13.28
C ILE A 58 -8.42 1.38 13.06
N TYR A 59 -8.26 1.86 11.82
CA TYR A 59 -8.33 3.28 11.50
C TYR A 59 -9.33 3.46 10.36
N GLY A 60 -10.47 4.08 10.63
CA GLY A 60 -11.45 4.37 9.58
C GLY A 60 -10.80 5.15 8.44
N GLY A 61 -10.87 4.60 7.23
CA GLY A 61 -10.29 5.17 6.01
C GLY A 61 -8.84 4.74 5.75
N THR A 62 -8.58 4.30 4.51
CA THR A 62 -7.23 3.90 4.08
C THR A 62 -6.48 5.11 3.50
N SER A 63 -5.72 5.82 4.33
CA SER A 63 -4.85 6.94 3.89
C SER A 63 -3.43 6.49 3.59
N LEU A 64 -2.74 7.17 2.66
CA LEU A 64 -1.31 6.98 2.40
C LEU A 64 -0.55 8.21 2.93
N GLU A 65 -0.01 8.13 4.14
CA GLU A 65 0.74 9.20 4.84
C GLU A 65 2.13 9.43 4.23
N LEU A 66 2.20 9.91 2.98
CA LEU A 66 3.48 10.15 2.30
C LEU A 66 4.26 11.31 2.92
N ASP A 67 3.61 12.44 3.23
CA ASP A 67 4.30 13.65 3.71
C ASP A 67 4.89 13.50 5.11
N GLU A 68 4.22 12.75 5.98
CA GLU A 68 4.68 12.53 7.36
C GLU A 68 5.97 11.71 7.42
N HIS A 69 6.20 10.85 6.42
CA HIS A 69 7.29 9.89 6.42
C HIS A 69 8.40 10.18 5.40
N LEU A 70 8.07 10.78 4.25
CA LEU A 70 9.01 11.09 3.16
C LEU A 70 9.64 12.47 3.30
N THR A 71 10.11 12.77 4.51
CA THR A 71 10.62 14.09 4.91
C THR A 71 11.95 14.50 4.27
N THR A 72 12.61 13.60 3.53
CA THR A 72 13.87 13.89 2.83
C THR A 72 13.86 13.35 1.40
N ALA A 73 14.66 13.96 0.53
CA ALA A 73 14.83 13.48 -0.85
C ALA A 73 15.31 12.02 -0.91
N ALA A 74 16.18 11.59 0.02
CA ALA A 74 16.67 10.22 0.08
C ALA A 74 15.56 9.21 0.43
N ARG A 75 14.69 9.53 1.41
CA ARG A 75 13.55 8.67 1.77
C ARG A 75 12.55 8.56 0.61
N ARG A 76 12.26 9.69 -0.02
CA ARG A 76 11.38 9.76 -1.20
C ARG A 76 11.93 8.93 -2.37
N GLU A 77 13.23 9.04 -2.65
CA GLU A 77 13.92 8.26 -3.67
C GLU A 77 13.86 6.76 -3.36
N LEU A 78 14.04 6.35 -2.10
CA LEU A 78 13.91 4.95 -1.72
C LEU A 78 12.50 4.41 -1.99
N ILE A 79 11.45 5.13 -1.58
CA ILE A 79 10.07 4.70 -1.84
C ILE A 79 9.75 4.70 -3.34
N CYS A 80 10.32 5.66 -4.10
CA CYS A 80 10.24 5.65 -5.56
C CYS A 80 10.83 4.36 -6.15
N GLN A 81 12.01 3.95 -5.72
CA GLN A 81 12.67 2.72 -6.19
C GLN A 81 11.89 1.45 -5.81
N LEU A 82 11.30 1.41 -4.62
CA LEU A 82 10.40 0.31 -4.22
C LEU A 82 9.16 0.27 -5.11
N ASN A 83 8.56 1.43 -5.40
CA ASN A 83 7.39 1.52 -6.27
C ASN A 83 7.71 1.10 -7.72
N GLU A 84 8.88 1.45 -8.24
CA GLU A 84 9.35 0.99 -9.55
C GLU A 84 9.55 -0.53 -9.61
N GLN A 85 10.05 -1.11 -8.52
CA GLN A 85 10.14 -2.54 -8.38
C GLN A 85 8.75 -3.19 -8.44
N ILE A 86 7.78 -2.66 -7.68
CA ILE A 86 6.39 -3.14 -7.70
C ILE A 86 5.82 -3.10 -9.12
N ILE A 87 5.95 -1.97 -9.82
CA ILE A 87 5.52 -1.80 -11.22
C ILE A 87 6.14 -2.86 -12.12
N ARG A 88 7.44 -3.12 -11.95
CA ARG A 88 8.17 -4.14 -12.72
C ARG A 88 7.60 -5.53 -12.47
N ARG A 89 7.36 -5.90 -11.20
CA ARG A 89 6.78 -7.20 -10.82
C ARG A 89 5.37 -7.35 -11.35
N ILE A 90 4.51 -6.34 -11.24
CA ILE A 90 3.14 -6.37 -11.81
C ILE A 90 3.16 -6.67 -13.32
N ARG A 91 4.13 -6.11 -14.05
CA ARG A 91 4.29 -6.30 -15.50
C ARG A 91 4.85 -7.67 -15.87
N GLN A 92 5.79 -8.20 -15.09
CA GLN A 92 6.56 -9.40 -15.42
C GLN A 92 6.01 -10.69 -14.78
N GLU A 93 5.35 -10.57 -13.63
CA GLU A 93 4.80 -11.67 -12.85
C GLU A 93 3.26 -11.63 -12.97
N PRO A 94 2.64 -12.56 -13.71
CA PRO A 94 1.18 -12.62 -13.86
C PRO A 94 0.45 -12.67 -12.51
N ASP A 95 1.01 -13.44 -11.56
CA ASP A 95 0.37 -13.75 -10.27
C ASP A 95 0.69 -12.78 -9.15
N TYR A 96 1.52 -11.75 -9.39
CA TYR A 96 1.96 -10.82 -8.35
C TYR A 96 0.82 -9.96 -7.80
N LEU A 97 -0.11 -9.50 -8.65
CA LEU A 97 -1.26 -8.70 -8.22
C LEU A 97 -2.56 -9.47 -8.46
N THR A 98 -2.84 -10.39 -7.53
CA THR A 98 -4.02 -11.26 -7.51
C THR A 98 -4.62 -11.28 -6.11
N GLY A 99 -5.90 -11.67 -5.98
CA GLY A 99 -6.55 -11.80 -4.68
C GLY A 99 -5.78 -12.71 -3.71
N PRO A 100 -5.33 -13.91 -4.14
CA PRO A 100 -4.49 -14.77 -3.31
C PRO A 100 -3.18 -14.12 -2.87
N THR A 101 -2.48 -13.39 -3.75
CA THR A 101 -1.22 -12.73 -3.38
C THR A 101 -1.45 -11.59 -2.38
N LEU A 102 -2.46 -10.74 -2.58
CA LEU A 102 -2.79 -9.70 -1.62
C LEU A 102 -3.26 -10.26 -0.27
N HIS A 103 -3.99 -11.38 -0.27
CA HIS A 103 -4.33 -12.08 0.96
C HIS A 103 -3.08 -12.53 1.73
N ARG A 104 -2.06 -13.09 1.05
CA ARG A 104 -0.78 -13.41 1.69
C ARG A 104 -0.08 -12.18 2.26
N PHE A 105 -0.07 -11.06 1.52
CA PHE A 105 0.52 -9.81 2.02
C PHE A 105 -0.24 -9.28 3.25
N ARG A 106 -1.57 -9.36 3.25
CA ARG A 106 -2.37 -8.97 4.42
C ARG A 106 -2.11 -9.86 5.63
N HIS A 107 -2.05 -11.18 5.45
CA HIS A 107 -1.65 -12.10 6.51
C HIS A 107 -0.30 -11.68 7.10
N ARG A 108 0.68 -11.36 6.24
CA ARG A 108 2.00 -10.93 6.72
C ARG A 108 1.94 -9.58 7.45
N ALA A 109 1.15 -8.62 6.97
CA ALA A 109 0.94 -7.35 7.65
C ALA A 109 0.31 -7.53 9.05
N MET A 110 -0.73 -8.36 9.18
CA MET A 110 -1.33 -8.69 10.48
C MET A 110 -0.33 -9.38 11.40
N GLN A 111 0.48 -10.31 10.87
CA GLN A 111 1.51 -10.98 11.64
C GLN A 111 2.58 -10.01 12.13
N LEU A 112 3.02 -9.07 11.28
CA LEU A 112 3.96 -8.01 11.66
C LEU A 112 3.40 -7.20 12.84
N LEU A 113 2.14 -6.78 12.78
CA LEU A 113 1.53 -5.98 13.85
C LEU A 113 1.41 -6.76 15.15
N TRP A 114 1.13 -8.06 15.06
CA TRP A 114 1.08 -8.94 16.23
C TRP A 114 2.47 -9.11 16.86
N GLU A 115 3.49 -9.37 16.03
CA GLU A 115 4.90 -9.50 16.45
C GLU A 115 5.41 -8.21 17.12
N THR A 116 4.89 -7.04 16.72
CA THR A 116 5.30 -5.73 17.26
C THR A 116 4.40 -5.24 18.40
N GLY A 117 3.37 -6.00 18.78
CA GLY A 117 2.41 -5.61 19.83
C GLY A 117 1.46 -4.47 19.45
N GLU A 118 1.43 -4.09 18.16
CA GLU A 118 0.53 -3.05 17.63
C GLU A 118 -0.90 -3.60 17.44
N LEU A 119 -1.04 -4.92 17.34
CA LEU A 119 -2.30 -5.63 17.31
C LEU A 119 -2.23 -6.82 18.28
N VAL A 120 -3.19 -6.91 19.19
CA VAL A 120 -3.22 -7.98 20.19
C VAL A 120 -4.23 -9.03 19.77
N PHE A 121 -3.75 -10.27 19.61
CA PHE A 121 -4.59 -11.46 19.50
C PHE A 121 -4.44 -12.31 20.75
N GLU A 122 -5.55 -12.80 21.28
CA GLU A 122 -5.57 -13.66 22.47
C GLU A 122 -4.99 -15.05 22.18
N SER A 123 -5.12 -15.53 20.94
CA SER A 123 -4.62 -16.82 20.49
C SER A 123 -4.22 -16.82 19.02
N LYS A 124 -3.48 -17.86 18.60
CA LYS A 124 -3.15 -18.09 17.19
C LYS A 124 -4.40 -18.42 16.37
N GLU A 125 -5.37 -19.07 16.99
CA GLU A 125 -6.65 -19.41 16.40
C GLU A 125 -7.47 -18.14 16.09
N ASP A 126 -7.47 -17.16 16.99
CA ASP A 126 -8.16 -15.87 16.76
C ASP A 126 -7.49 -15.06 15.65
N PHE A 127 -6.16 -15.06 15.61
CA PHE A 127 -5.41 -14.50 14.48
C PHE A 127 -5.84 -15.14 13.15
N GLN A 128 -5.87 -16.47 13.08
CA GLN A 128 -6.23 -17.19 11.85
C GLN A 128 -7.68 -16.92 11.43
N ARG A 129 -8.62 -16.87 12.38
CA ARG A 129 -10.02 -16.52 12.10
C ARG A 129 -10.12 -15.12 11.50
N ALA A 130 -9.48 -14.13 12.13
CA ALA A 130 -9.48 -12.75 11.65
C ALA A 130 -8.89 -12.59 10.23
N VAL A 131 -7.85 -13.36 9.90
CA VAL A 131 -7.25 -13.36 8.56
C VAL A 131 -8.18 -13.98 7.51
N ASN A 132 -8.88 -15.06 7.86
CA ASN A 132 -9.67 -15.86 6.92
C ASN A 132 -11.07 -15.29 6.65
N ASP A 133 -11.69 -14.63 7.63
CA ASP A 133 -13.09 -14.15 7.54
C ASP A 133 -13.27 -12.98 6.56
N GLY A 134 -12.20 -12.37 6.07
CA GLY A 134 -12.28 -11.19 5.20
C GLY A 134 -12.63 -11.46 3.73
N GLY A 135 -12.72 -12.72 3.27
CA GLY A 135 -13.14 -13.07 1.90
C GLY A 135 -12.21 -12.62 0.76
N TRP A 136 -11.09 -11.98 1.09
CA TRP A 136 -10.21 -11.27 0.16
C TRP A 136 -9.49 -12.13 -0.88
N GLN A 137 -9.27 -13.40 -0.57
CA GLN A 137 -8.72 -14.38 -1.52
C GLN A 137 -9.56 -14.47 -2.81
N HIS A 138 -10.83 -14.07 -2.76
CA HIS A 138 -11.77 -14.07 -3.88
C HIS A 138 -11.84 -12.72 -4.60
N SER A 139 -11.00 -11.73 -4.25
CA SER A 139 -11.03 -10.44 -4.92
C SER A 139 -10.70 -10.59 -6.41
N ALA A 140 -11.54 -10.03 -7.28
CA ALA A 140 -11.36 -10.04 -8.73
C ALA A 140 -10.31 -9.02 -9.22
N ILE A 141 -9.27 -8.73 -8.42
CA ILE A 141 -8.27 -7.69 -8.73
C ILE A 141 -7.56 -7.95 -10.06
N GLN A 142 -7.42 -9.22 -10.47
CA GLN A 142 -6.86 -9.59 -11.77
C GLN A 142 -7.62 -8.98 -12.95
N GLU A 143 -8.94 -8.81 -12.85
CA GLU A 143 -9.79 -8.24 -13.91
C GLU A 143 -9.53 -6.75 -14.11
N VAL A 144 -9.01 -6.10 -13.06
CA VAL A 144 -8.77 -4.66 -12.98
C VAL A 144 -7.27 -4.35 -12.76
N LYS A 145 -6.39 -5.34 -12.98
CA LYS A 145 -4.94 -5.25 -12.78
C LYS A 145 -4.31 -4.06 -13.52
N ARG A 146 -4.84 -3.72 -14.70
CA ARG A 146 -4.39 -2.57 -15.50
C ARG A 146 -4.63 -1.23 -14.79
N ASN A 147 -5.76 -1.09 -14.09
CA ASN A 147 -6.11 0.13 -13.36
C ASN A 147 -5.21 0.30 -12.15
N TYR A 148 -4.93 -0.80 -11.42
CA TYR A 148 -3.95 -0.78 -10.34
C TYR A 148 -2.54 -0.44 -10.85
N LEU A 149 -2.10 -1.05 -11.96
CA LEU A 149 -0.81 -0.70 -12.58
C LEU A 149 -0.75 0.79 -12.95
N HIS A 150 -1.83 1.35 -13.49
CA HIS A 150 -1.90 2.78 -13.78
C HIS A 150 -1.77 3.62 -12.51
N GLY A 151 -2.45 3.25 -11.43
CA GLY A 151 -2.30 3.90 -10.13
C GLY A 151 -0.86 3.86 -9.60
N PHE A 152 -0.17 2.71 -9.69
CA PHE A 152 1.24 2.62 -9.27
C PHE A 152 2.14 3.52 -10.12
N VAL A 153 1.86 3.66 -11.42
CA VAL A 153 2.56 4.61 -12.31
C VAL A 153 2.28 6.06 -11.92
N LEU A 154 1.05 6.41 -11.54
CA LEU A 154 0.71 7.75 -11.03
C LEU A 154 1.44 8.06 -9.72
N LEU A 155 1.48 7.10 -8.78
CA LEU A 155 2.27 7.21 -7.56
C LEU A 155 3.74 7.45 -7.88
N ASN A 156 4.32 6.76 -8.87
CA ASN A 156 5.71 6.98 -9.26
C ASN A 156 5.94 8.39 -9.82
N ARG A 157 4.98 8.92 -10.59
CA ARG A 157 5.05 10.28 -11.11
C ARG A 157 4.96 11.30 -9.97
N LEU A 158 4.08 11.09 -9.00
CA LEU A 158 3.96 11.91 -7.81
C LEU A 158 5.28 11.90 -7.00
N LEU A 159 5.82 10.72 -6.71
CA LEU A 159 7.12 10.55 -6.04
C LEU A 159 8.30 11.14 -6.82
N LYS A 160 8.19 11.37 -8.13
CA LYS A 160 9.23 12.06 -8.92
C LYS A 160 9.00 13.55 -9.15
N GLY A 161 7.89 14.10 -8.62
CA GLY A 161 7.51 15.50 -8.85
C GLY A 161 7.07 15.78 -10.29
N ARG A 162 6.65 14.73 -11.01
CA ARG A 162 6.18 14.77 -12.40
C ARG A 162 4.66 14.73 -12.52
N LEU A 163 3.96 14.76 -11.39
CA LEU A 163 2.51 14.92 -11.34
C LEU A 163 2.21 16.35 -10.88
N HIS A 164 1.26 16.99 -11.55
CA HIS A 164 0.83 18.36 -11.26
C HIS A 164 -0.67 18.47 -10.97
N ALA A 165 -1.37 17.33 -10.90
CA ALA A 165 -2.78 17.29 -10.56
C ALA A 165 -2.98 17.73 -9.12
N ARG A 166 -4.08 18.45 -8.87
CA ARG A 166 -4.41 19.04 -7.58
C ARG A 166 -5.67 18.43 -7.00
N VAL A 167 -5.90 18.61 -5.70
CA VAL A 167 -7.11 18.13 -5.02
C VAL A 167 -8.42 18.59 -5.68
N ASP A 168 -8.42 19.81 -6.22
CA ASP A 168 -9.54 20.48 -6.90
C ASP A 168 -9.62 20.20 -8.42
N SER A 169 -8.56 19.61 -9.00
CA SER A 169 -8.50 19.18 -10.40
C SER A 169 -7.81 17.82 -10.51
N PRO A 170 -8.41 16.77 -9.93
CA PRO A 170 -7.70 15.52 -9.77
C PRO A 170 -7.77 14.64 -11.02
N ILE A 171 -6.76 13.78 -11.14
CA ILE A 171 -6.79 12.65 -12.07
C ILE A 171 -7.29 11.43 -11.31
N ASP A 172 -8.19 10.64 -11.90
CA ASP A 172 -8.55 9.33 -11.38
C ASP A 172 -7.64 8.25 -11.99
N TYR A 173 -7.11 7.38 -11.13
CA TYR A 173 -6.36 6.19 -11.55
C TYR A 173 -7.25 5.10 -12.12
N TRP A 174 -8.56 5.19 -11.90
CA TRP A 174 -9.61 4.31 -12.38
C TRP A 174 -10.45 4.93 -13.51
N PRO A 175 -9.85 5.29 -14.66
CA PRO A 175 -10.66 5.71 -15.80
C PRO A 175 -11.61 4.57 -16.20
N CYS A 176 -12.84 4.94 -16.55
CA CYS A 176 -13.93 4.07 -17.01
C CYS A 176 -13.52 3.16 -18.17
#